data_AF-A0A2J6QLA2-F1
#
_entry.id   AF-A0A2J6QLA2-F1
#
_cell.length_a   1.000
_cell.length_b   1.000
_cell.length_c   1.000
_cell.angle_alpha   90.00
_cell.angle_beta   90.00
_cell.angle_gamma   90.00
#
_symmetry.space_group_name_H-M   'P 1'
#
loop_
_entity.id
_entity.type
_entity.pdbx_description
1 polymer ?
#
loop_
_entity_poly.entity_id
_entity_poly.type
_entity_poly.pdbx_seq_one_letter_code
_entity_poly.pdbx_strand_id
1 'polypeptide(L)'
;IAAVLPPATLSVYPAPYFEDTMANVTKLDIVTIEPSLGINQPNKTAVWVSANGSNNSSEILTGPRTIIQRLSVATAATGEILSISAPFLNSTYQLTFDGPGVECENASPLEAQIINSQIQAQVSAQEATSITHEINYFAFIPVLTPGGNESNLSLPFPGYLVSAILGNRPEQPVNATNELWIAFSTYSNGSSCWNPANWGLQYMVCRLVGFSYTVDFKFENGVQTITGSNHTLGKVRYPQVNGSMTSNLTQFAYSAYMWAFSNQIIGSMGLYAEKLANGSAGSPFSQIQTQIQDTILLGSSDLDVFFDREHLWTGGSPKCNPIGQRQQDIGLARNESLSILIPELSFNTTMTYFSNELLAPWIKTNVKQATIINYYSFHPAALLISYSLANLFTLFAITLGVWAIHKNRVCHDRSFFSILLSTRDYSITSKFGTKGIREVPLSTSVATALLIYQAIGGNLGLRVVT
;
A
#
# COMPACT_ATOMS: atom_id res chain seq x y z
N ILE A 1 55.44 -13.47 2.93
CA ILE A 1 54.37 -13.09 1.96
C ILE A 1 53.02 -12.97 2.67
N ALA A 2 52.56 -13.99 3.41
CA ALA A 2 51.28 -13.96 4.16
C ALA A 2 51.14 -12.81 5.19
N ALA A 3 52.24 -12.23 5.68
CA ALA A 3 52.22 -11.08 6.59
C ALA A 3 52.26 -9.70 5.90
N VAL A 4 52.50 -9.64 4.57
CA VAL A 4 52.72 -8.39 3.81
C VAL A 4 51.56 -8.10 2.85
N LEU A 5 50.92 -9.14 2.32
CA LEU A 5 49.70 -9.03 1.53
C LEU A 5 48.61 -9.82 2.26
N PRO A 6 47.61 -9.16 2.87
CA PRO A 6 46.49 -9.89 3.45
C PRO A 6 45.83 -10.74 2.34
N PRO A 7 45.42 -11.98 2.62
CA PRO A 7 44.65 -12.76 1.67
C PRO A 7 43.39 -11.98 1.25
N ALA A 8 42.94 -12.17 0.01
CA ALA A 8 41.81 -11.45 -0.56
C ALA A 8 40.67 -11.34 0.46
N THR A 9 40.38 -10.12 0.91
CA THR A 9 39.37 -9.87 1.94
C THR A 9 38.00 -10.09 1.33
N LEU A 10 37.29 -11.09 1.82
CA LEU A 10 35.89 -11.33 1.50
C LEU A 10 35.06 -10.17 2.05
N SER A 11 34.50 -9.36 1.17
CA SER A 11 33.54 -8.32 1.57
C SER A 11 32.13 -8.87 1.48
N VAL A 12 31.35 -8.63 2.53
CA VAL A 12 29.92 -8.96 2.58
C VAL A 12 29.16 -7.65 2.59
N TYR A 13 28.29 -7.46 1.62
CA TYR A 13 27.33 -6.37 1.63
C TYR A 13 25.92 -6.90 1.39
N PRO A 14 24.92 -6.43 2.15
CA PRO A 14 23.52 -6.76 1.88
C PRO A 14 23.08 -6.06 0.61
N ALA A 15 22.41 -6.78 -0.29
CA ALA A 15 21.74 -6.17 -1.44
C ALA A 15 20.37 -6.82 -1.67
N PRO A 16 19.40 -6.06 -2.22
CA PRO A 16 18.10 -6.61 -2.55
C PRO A 16 18.22 -7.61 -3.71
N TYR A 17 17.72 -8.81 -3.49
CA TYR A 17 17.50 -9.82 -4.52
C TYR A 17 16.01 -9.93 -4.79
N PHE A 18 15.66 -9.79 -6.07
CA PHE A 18 14.28 -9.85 -6.53
C PHE A 18 14.03 -11.22 -7.15
N GLU A 19 13.01 -11.92 -6.64
CA GLU A 19 12.59 -13.21 -7.15
C GLU A 19 11.09 -13.20 -7.43
N ASP A 20 10.70 -13.76 -8.56
CA ASP A 20 9.30 -14.00 -8.92
C ASP A 20 8.84 -15.30 -8.23
N THR A 21 7.98 -15.17 -7.22
CA THR A 21 7.51 -16.31 -6.41
C THR A 21 6.00 -16.42 -6.49
N MET A 22 5.50 -17.66 -6.57
CA MET A 22 4.06 -17.91 -6.51
C MET A 22 3.59 -17.82 -5.06
N ALA A 23 2.74 -16.84 -4.76
CA ALA A 23 2.19 -16.64 -3.42
C ALA A 23 0.66 -16.50 -3.45
N ASN A 24 0.04 -16.73 -2.29
CA ASN A 24 -1.38 -16.47 -2.11
C ASN A 24 -1.58 -14.97 -1.85
N VAL A 25 -2.40 -14.32 -2.66
CA VAL A 25 -2.83 -12.93 -2.50
C VAL A 25 -4.35 -12.86 -2.52
N THR A 26 -4.94 -11.86 -1.87
CA THR A 26 -6.40 -11.68 -1.92
C THR A 26 -6.80 -11.05 -3.25
N LYS A 27 -7.90 -11.53 -3.85
CA LYS A 27 -8.53 -10.90 -5.02
C LYS A 27 -9.98 -10.61 -4.71
N LEU A 28 -10.41 -9.38 -4.97
CA LEU A 28 -11.79 -8.97 -4.75
C LEU A 28 -12.77 -9.87 -5.51
N ASP A 29 -13.75 -10.38 -4.77
CA ASP A 29 -14.85 -11.17 -5.28
C ASP A 29 -16.10 -10.91 -4.42
N ILE A 30 -16.83 -9.87 -4.81
CA ILE A 30 -18.02 -9.40 -4.09
C ILE A 30 -19.35 -9.85 -4.72
N VAL A 31 -19.29 -10.45 -5.90
CA VAL A 31 -20.47 -10.83 -6.70
C VAL A 31 -20.79 -12.31 -6.51
N THR A 32 -19.78 -13.15 -6.28
CA THR A 32 -19.95 -14.60 -6.27
C THR A 32 -20.76 -15.06 -5.06
N ILE A 33 -21.47 -16.16 -5.31
CA ILE A 33 -22.24 -16.89 -4.31
C ILE A 33 -21.31 -17.65 -3.35
N GLU A 34 -21.49 -17.49 -2.04
CA GLU A 34 -20.79 -18.21 -0.99
C GLU A 34 -21.71 -19.30 -0.39
N PRO A 35 -21.54 -20.59 -0.75
CA PRO A 35 -22.45 -21.67 -0.33
C PRO A 35 -22.48 -21.90 1.18
N SER A 36 -21.40 -21.51 1.88
CA SER A 36 -21.25 -21.63 3.33
C SER A 36 -22.17 -20.68 4.11
N LEU A 37 -22.76 -19.67 3.45
CA LEU A 37 -23.70 -18.70 4.05
C LEU A 37 -25.16 -19.21 4.08
N GLY A 38 -25.42 -20.42 3.60
CA GLY A 38 -26.73 -21.10 3.67
C GLY A 38 -27.65 -20.89 2.45
N ILE A 39 -28.69 -21.72 2.38
CA ILE A 39 -29.55 -21.94 1.19
C ILE A 39 -30.36 -20.68 0.77
N ASN A 40 -30.45 -19.68 1.64
CA ASN A 40 -31.25 -18.46 1.43
C ASN A 40 -30.44 -17.15 1.45
N GLN A 41 -29.10 -17.18 1.42
CA GLN A 41 -28.28 -15.94 1.45
C GLN A 41 -26.95 -15.99 0.68
N PRO A 42 -26.92 -16.33 -0.62
CA PRO A 42 -25.65 -16.60 -1.26
C PRO A 42 -24.67 -15.41 -1.48
N ASN A 43 -25.02 -14.13 -1.38
CA ASN A 43 -24.16 -13.00 -1.81
C ASN A 43 -23.38 -12.48 -0.61
N LYS A 44 -22.06 -12.34 -0.82
CA LYS A 44 -21.08 -11.89 0.16
C LYS A 44 -21.31 -10.46 0.66
N THR A 45 -22.09 -9.66 -0.08
CA THR A 45 -22.24 -8.21 0.19
C THR A 45 -23.66 -7.75 0.46
N ALA A 46 -24.68 -8.45 -0.04
CA ALA A 46 -26.08 -8.07 0.08
C ALA A 46 -26.88 -9.06 0.95
N VAL A 47 -27.92 -8.55 1.61
CA VAL A 47 -29.01 -9.33 2.22
C VAL A 47 -30.24 -9.19 1.32
N TRP A 48 -30.99 -10.28 1.17
CA TRP A 48 -32.19 -10.27 0.35
C TRP A 48 -33.22 -11.28 0.83
N VAL A 49 -34.41 -11.18 0.24
CA VAL A 49 -35.54 -12.08 0.48
C VAL A 49 -36.15 -12.48 -0.87
N SER A 50 -36.65 -13.71 -0.97
CA SER A 50 -37.37 -14.17 -2.17
C SER A 50 -38.68 -13.41 -2.33
N ALA A 51 -38.95 -12.89 -3.53
CA ALA A 51 -40.11 -12.05 -3.77
C ALA A 51 -41.46 -12.80 -3.67
N ASN A 52 -41.49 -14.11 -3.95
CA ASN A 52 -42.69 -14.95 -3.79
C ASN A 52 -42.27 -16.32 -3.24
N GLY A 53 -42.72 -16.67 -2.04
CA GLY A 53 -42.31 -17.85 -1.26
C GLY A 53 -42.51 -19.24 -1.88
N SER A 54 -42.81 -19.36 -3.17
CA SER A 54 -42.80 -20.63 -3.90
C SER A 54 -42.11 -20.44 -5.26
N ASN A 55 -40.84 -20.85 -5.33
CA ASN A 55 -40.06 -21.16 -6.53
C ASN A 55 -39.40 -20.00 -7.31
N ASN A 56 -39.08 -18.87 -6.68
CA ASN A 56 -38.75 -17.64 -7.41
C ASN A 56 -37.26 -17.22 -7.37
N SER A 57 -36.63 -17.20 -8.55
CA SER A 57 -35.31 -16.61 -8.84
C SER A 57 -35.26 -15.08 -8.78
N SER A 58 -36.39 -14.45 -8.48
CA SER A 58 -36.53 -13.02 -8.25
C SER A 58 -36.35 -12.70 -6.77
N GLU A 59 -35.28 -11.98 -6.45
CA GLU A 59 -34.88 -11.58 -5.10
C GLU A 59 -35.12 -10.08 -4.90
N ILE A 60 -35.30 -9.66 -3.64
CA ILE A 60 -35.46 -8.26 -3.24
C ILE A 60 -34.29 -7.87 -2.35
N LEU A 61 -33.56 -6.82 -2.72
CA LEU A 61 -32.46 -6.28 -1.89
C LEU A 61 -33.04 -5.64 -0.62
N THR A 62 -32.67 -6.18 0.54
CA THR A 62 -33.08 -5.62 1.85
C THR A 62 -32.00 -4.76 2.50
N GLY A 63 -30.75 -4.89 2.05
CA GLY A 63 -29.68 -4.01 2.48
C GLY A 63 -28.29 -4.62 2.35
N PRO A 64 -27.25 -3.86 2.70
CA PRO A 64 -25.89 -4.38 2.76
C PRO A 64 -25.67 -5.27 3.98
N ARG A 65 -24.76 -6.24 3.85
CA ARG A 65 -24.25 -6.99 5.00
C ARG A 65 -23.44 -6.08 5.92
N THR A 66 -23.44 -6.42 7.20
CA THR A 66 -22.74 -5.66 8.26
C THR A 66 -21.24 -5.53 8.00
N ILE A 67 -20.60 -6.49 7.34
CA ILE A 67 -19.17 -6.41 6.98
C ILE A 67 -18.88 -5.25 6.03
N ILE A 68 -19.71 -5.06 5.01
CA ILE A 68 -19.59 -3.96 4.03
C ILE A 68 -19.81 -2.62 4.72
N GLN A 69 -20.82 -2.53 5.60
CA GLN A 69 -21.07 -1.34 6.40
C GLN A 69 -19.88 -0.99 7.30
N ARG A 70 -19.35 -1.94 8.06
CA ARG A 70 -18.25 -1.72 9.00
C ARG A 70 -16.97 -1.27 8.30
N LEU A 71 -16.63 -1.90 7.18
CA LEU A 71 -15.46 -1.53 6.39
C LEU A 71 -15.64 -0.16 5.72
N SER A 72 -16.85 0.16 5.25
CA SER A 72 -17.17 1.48 4.70
C SER A 72 -17.05 2.59 5.74
N VAL A 73 -17.60 2.39 6.95
CA VAL A 73 -17.48 3.36 8.06
C VAL A 73 -16.02 3.56 8.46
N ALA A 74 -15.26 2.47 8.63
CA ALA A 74 -13.85 2.57 9.01
C ALA A 74 -13.02 3.31 7.96
N THR A 75 -13.26 3.04 6.66
CA THR A 75 -12.57 3.73 5.57
C THR A 75 -13.01 5.19 5.45
N ALA A 76 -14.29 5.50 5.68
CA ALA A 76 -14.79 6.88 5.64
C ALA A 76 -14.22 7.73 6.79
N ALA A 77 -14.06 7.14 7.97
CA ALA A 77 -13.48 7.82 9.13
C ALA A 77 -11.98 8.13 8.94
N THR A 78 -11.20 7.20 8.38
CA THR A 78 -9.75 7.40 8.19
C THR A 78 -9.41 8.08 6.86
N GLY A 79 -10.25 7.91 5.83
CA GLY A 79 -9.94 8.27 4.46
C GLY A 79 -8.88 7.38 3.79
N GLU A 80 -8.41 6.33 4.48
CA GLU A 80 -7.30 5.48 4.04
C GLU A 80 -7.75 4.03 3.82
N ILE A 81 -7.05 3.33 2.92
CA ILE A 81 -7.27 1.91 2.68
C ILE A 81 -6.81 1.12 3.92
N LEU A 82 -7.70 0.29 4.48
CA LEU A 82 -7.35 -0.54 5.63
C LEU A 82 -6.25 -1.55 5.29
N SER A 83 -5.52 -2.02 6.31
CA SER A 83 -4.40 -2.95 6.13
C SER A 83 -4.85 -4.24 5.45
N ILE A 84 -4.23 -4.54 4.31
CA ILE A 84 -4.36 -5.79 3.56
C ILE A 84 -3.24 -6.73 4.02
N SER A 85 -3.54 -8.03 4.08
CA SER A 85 -2.55 -9.04 4.44
C SER A 85 -1.47 -9.15 3.36
N ALA A 86 -0.24 -8.78 3.70
CA ALA A 86 0.90 -8.83 2.78
C ALA A 86 1.39 -10.28 2.60
N PRO A 87 1.65 -10.74 1.36
CA PRO A 87 2.20 -12.09 1.15
C PRO A 87 3.64 -12.21 1.68
N PHE A 88 4.44 -11.14 1.57
CA PHE A 88 5.78 -11.03 2.15
C PHE A 88 6.05 -9.60 2.60
N LEU A 89 6.99 -9.43 3.54
CA LEU A 89 7.37 -8.13 4.12
C LEU A 89 7.72 -7.07 3.05
N ASN A 90 8.50 -7.47 2.04
CA ASN A 90 8.83 -6.66 0.88
C ASN A 90 8.35 -7.39 -0.37
N SER A 91 7.23 -6.95 -0.93
CA SER A 91 6.65 -7.60 -2.10
C SER A 91 5.89 -6.63 -2.98
N THR A 92 5.89 -6.90 -4.28
CA THR A 92 5.08 -6.15 -5.25
C THR A 92 4.33 -7.10 -6.16
N TYR A 93 3.05 -6.84 -6.39
CA TYR A 93 2.25 -7.60 -7.34
C TYR A 93 1.16 -6.71 -7.94
N GLN A 94 0.70 -7.09 -9.13
CA GLN A 94 -0.35 -6.37 -9.86
C GLN A 94 -1.57 -7.28 -10.01
N LEU A 95 -2.76 -6.73 -9.78
CA LEU A 95 -4.03 -7.44 -9.99
C LEU A 95 -4.98 -6.62 -10.86
N THR A 96 -5.74 -7.35 -11.68
CA THR A 96 -6.87 -6.82 -12.44
C THR A 96 -8.18 -7.44 -11.94
N PHE A 97 -9.17 -6.61 -11.61
CA PHE A 97 -10.47 -7.06 -11.13
C PHE A 97 -11.54 -6.01 -11.39
N ASP A 98 -12.80 -6.47 -11.44
CA ASP A 98 -13.95 -5.59 -11.60
C ASP A 98 -14.58 -5.30 -10.24
N GLY A 99 -14.89 -4.04 -9.98
CA GLY A 99 -15.44 -3.59 -8.72
C GLY A 99 -16.34 -2.36 -8.86
N PRO A 100 -17.07 -2.01 -7.79
CA PRO A 100 -17.87 -0.81 -7.77
C PRO A 100 -16.98 0.42 -7.56
N GLY A 101 -17.47 1.56 -8.00
CA GLY A 101 -16.95 2.87 -7.64
C GLY A 101 -18.01 3.93 -7.85
N VAL A 102 -17.71 5.15 -7.42
CA VAL A 102 -18.63 6.27 -7.55
C VAL A 102 -17.98 7.35 -8.40
N GLU A 103 -18.71 7.80 -9.41
CA GLU A 103 -18.31 8.91 -10.27
C GLU A 103 -19.27 10.08 -10.02
N CYS A 104 -18.71 11.26 -9.81
CA CYS A 104 -19.46 12.47 -9.48
C CYS A 104 -19.33 13.50 -10.60
N GLU A 105 -20.45 14.09 -10.98
CA GLU A 105 -20.55 15.11 -12.01
C GLU A 105 -21.38 16.29 -11.49
N ASN A 106 -21.18 17.47 -12.09
CA ASN A 106 -22.07 18.60 -11.82
C ASN A 106 -23.50 18.25 -12.24
N ALA A 107 -24.47 18.59 -11.38
CA ALA A 107 -25.87 18.31 -11.66
C ALA A 107 -26.34 19.05 -12.91
N SER A 108 -27.15 18.39 -13.73
CA SER A 108 -27.86 19.07 -14.81
C SER A 108 -28.82 20.13 -14.24
N PRO A 109 -29.21 21.16 -15.03
CA PRO A 109 -30.14 22.19 -14.56
C PRO A 109 -31.47 21.62 -14.02
N LEU A 110 -31.89 20.47 -14.54
CA LEU A 110 -33.09 19.75 -14.11
C LEU A 110 -32.87 19.07 -12.75
N GLU A 111 -31.78 18.32 -12.60
CA GLU A 111 -31.42 17.71 -11.31
C GLU A 111 -31.27 18.76 -10.21
N ALA A 112 -30.64 19.90 -10.52
CA ALA A 112 -30.52 21.04 -9.61
C ALA A 112 -31.89 21.57 -9.15
N GLN A 113 -32.88 21.69 -10.05
CA GLN A 113 -34.23 22.11 -9.69
C GLN A 113 -34.91 21.13 -8.73
N ILE A 114 -34.77 19.82 -8.95
CA ILE A 114 -35.31 18.82 -8.02
C ILE A 114 -34.63 18.91 -6.67
N ILE A 115 -33.29 18.95 -6.64
CA ILE A 115 -32.53 19.04 -5.40
C ILE A 115 -33.00 20.26 -4.61
N ASN A 116 -33.16 21.40 -5.27
CA ASN A 116 -33.69 22.61 -4.65
C ASN A 116 -35.12 22.41 -4.12
N SER A 117 -36.01 21.74 -4.85
CA SER A 117 -37.37 21.45 -4.35
C SER A 117 -37.38 20.58 -3.09
N GLN A 118 -36.44 19.63 -2.97
CA GLN A 118 -36.30 18.78 -1.78
C GLN A 118 -35.73 19.58 -0.59
N ILE A 119 -34.78 20.49 -0.83
CA ILE A 119 -34.29 21.41 0.19
C ILE A 119 -35.45 22.26 0.73
N GLN A 120 -36.30 22.83 -0.13
CA GLN A 120 -37.46 23.61 0.30
C GLN A 120 -38.46 22.76 1.09
N ALA A 121 -38.74 21.53 0.65
CA ALA A 121 -39.60 20.61 1.39
C ALA A 121 -39.04 20.30 2.79
N GLN A 122 -37.72 20.12 2.91
CA GLN A 122 -37.06 19.90 4.21
C GLN A 122 -37.14 21.14 5.11
N VAL A 123 -36.92 22.33 4.55
CA VAL A 123 -37.09 23.61 5.28
C VAL A 123 -38.50 23.71 5.84
N SER A 124 -39.53 23.49 5.00
CA SER A 124 -40.93 23.54 5.42
C SER A 124 -41.31 22.47 6.45
N ALA A 125 -40.72 21.27 6.38
CA ALA A 125 -40.95 20.23 7.38
C ALA A 125 -40.39 20.61 8.77
N GLN A 126 -39.27 21.33 8.79
CA GLN A 126 -38.56 21.70 10.02
C GLN A 126 -39.14 22.96 10.70
N GLU A 127 -39.93 23.77 9.98
CA GLU A 127 -40.62 24.97 10.50
C GLU A 127 -41.59 24.69 11.66
N ALA A 128 -41.97 23.44 11.88
CA ALA A 128 -42.78 23.02 13.02
C ALA A 128 -42.05 23.19 14.37
N THR A 129 -40.72 23.04 14.39
CA THR A 129 -39.90 22.98 15.61
C THR A 129 -38.83 24.07 15.70
N SER A 130 -38.35 24.58 14.56
CA SER A 130 -37.30 25.61 14.51
C SER A 130 -37.48 26.49 13.27
N ILE A 131 -36.94 27.72 13.29
CA ILE A 131 -36.91 28.58 12.11
C ILE A 131 -35.62 28.23 11.36
N THR A 132 -35.74 27.55 10.22
CA THR A 132 -34.59 27.25 9.38
C THR A 132 -34.18 28.50 8.64
N HIS A 133 -32.95 28.97 8.86
CA HIS A 133 -32.42 30.12 8.16
C HIS A 133 -31.86 29.69 6.80
N GLU A 134 -30.98 28.68 6.82
CA GLU A 134 -30.28 28.26 5.60
C GLU A 134 -29.74 26.84 5.71
N ILE A 135 -29.81 26.09 4.61
CA ILE A 135 -29.19 24.77 4.48
C ILE A 135 -27.94 24.95 3.61
N ASN A 136 -26.77 24.74 4.20
CA ASN A 136 -25.49 24.90 3.52
C ASN A 136 -25.01 23.60 2.86
N TYR A 137 -25.48 22.45 3.35
CA TYR A 137 -25.22 21.14 2.78
C TYR A 137 -26.47 20.27 2.87
N PHE A 138 -26.77 19.54 1.80
CA PHE A 138 -27.89 18.63 1.73
C PHE A 138 -27.56 17.47 0.80
N ALA A 139 -27.59 16.24 1.31
CA ALA A 139 -27.36 15.05 0.52
C ALA A 139 -28.42 13.99 0.79
N PHE A 140 -28.95 13.41 -0.29
CA PHE A 140 -29.97 12.39 -0.21
C PHE A 140 -29.88 11.41 -1.37
N ILE A 141 -30.56 10.28 -1.21
CA ILE A 141 -30.74 9.31 -2.28
C ILE A 141 -32.16 9.46 -2.83
N PRO A 142 -32.34 9.65 -4.15
CA PRO A 142 -33.66 9.74 -4.75
C PRO A 142 -34.35 8.38 -4.79
N VAL A 143 -35.62 8.36 -4.45
CA VAL A 143 -36.54 7.23 -4.61
C VAL A 143 -37.66 7.64 -5.58
N LEU A 144 -38.00 6.73 -6.50
CA LEU A 144 -38.95 6.99 -7.57
C LEU A 144 -40.32 6.37 -7.26
N THR A 145 -41.30 7.19 -6.88
CA THR A 145 -42.66 6.72 -6.65
C THR A 145 -43.53 6.91 -7.91
N PRO A 146 -44.25 5.88 -8.39
CA PRO A 146 -45.18 6.04 -9.50
C PRO A 146 -46.34 6.96 -9.11
N GLY A 147 -46.75 7.88 -9.99
CA GLY A 147 -47.92 8.74 -9.76
C GLY A 147 -47.67 10.24 -9.89
N GLY A 148 -46.65 10.66 -10.65
CA GLY A 148 -46.50 12.06 -11.02
C GLY A 148 -47.60 12.48 -12.01
N ASN A 149 -48.21 13.65 -11.81
CA ASN A 149 -49.15 14.23 -12.77
C ASN A 149 -48.43 14.43 -14.12
N GLU A 150 -48.99 13.94 -15.22
CA GLU A 150 -48.40 14.03 -16.58
C GLU A 150 -48.14 15.47 -17.05
N SER A 151 -48.71 16.47 -16.39
CA SER A 151 -48.49 17.90 -16.66
C SER A 151 -47.16 18.45 -16.14
N ASN A 152 -46.44 17.73 -15.27
CA ASN A 152 -45.08 18.05 -14.84
C ASN A 152 -44.05 17.35 -15.74
N LEU A 153 -44.16 17.56 -17.05
CA LEU A 153 -43.34 16.95 -18.10
C LEU A 153 -41.95 17.61 -18.23
N SER A 154 -41.30 17.84 -17.11
CA SER A 154 -39.89 18.20 -17.06
C SER A 154 -39.33 17.51 -15.83
N LEU A 155 -38.12 16.95 -15.95
CA LEU A 155 -37.28 16.30 -14.92
C LEU A 155 -37.11 14.78 -15.18
N PRO A 156 -35.91 14.21 -14.97
CA PRO A 156 -35.31 13.14 -15.81
C PRO A 156 -36.02 11.77 -15.79
N PHE A 157 -37.07 11.61 -14.99
CA PHE A 157 -37.89 10.39 -14.89
C PHE A 157 -39.37 10.73 -15.13
N PRO A 158 -39.84 10.83 -16.38
CA PRO A 158 -41.23 11.19 -16.69
C PRO A 158 -42.21 10.19 -16.05
N GLY A 159 -43.23 10.72 -15.36
CA GLY A 159 -44.28 9.93 -14.68
C GLY A 159 -43.98 9.50 -13.23
N TYR A 160 -42.79 9.82 -12.72
CA TYR A 160 -42.37 9.49 -11.36
C TYR A 160 -42.23 10.73 -10.47
N LEU A 161 -42.64 10.62 -9.21
CA LEU A 161 -42.32 11.58 -8.16
C LEU A 161 -40.99 11.18 -7.51
N VAL A 162 -40.16 12.17 -7.21
CA VAL A 162 -38.88 11.98 -6.52
C VAL A 162 -39.05 12.32 -5.05
N SER A 163 -38.77 11.37 -4.16
CA SER A 163 -38.67 11.61 -2.72
C SER A 163 -37.23 11.43 -2.23
N ALA A 164 -36.88 12.17 -1.18
CA ALA A 164 -35.56 12.11 -0.56
C ALA A 164 -35.54 11.15 0.64
N ILE A 165 -34.59 10.20 0.64
CA ILE A 165 -34.24 9.49 1.88
C ILE A 165 -33.15 10.29 2.60
N LEU A 166 -33.50 10.78 3.80
CA LEU A 166 -32.61 11.50 4.71
C LEU A 166 -32.30 10.60 5.90
N GLY A 167 -31.06 10.09 5.98
CA GLY A 167 -30.62 9.19 7.04
C GLY A 167 -30.79 7.69 6.73
N ASN A 168 -30.79 6.86 7.77
CA ASN A 168 -30.78 5.40 7.63
C ASN A 168 -31.96 4.91 6.77
N ARG A 169 -31.65 4.35 5.60
CA ARG A 169 -32.64 3.82 4.67
C ARG A 169 -33.53 2.76 5.37
N PRO A 170 -34.86 2.77 5.14
CA PRO A 170 -35.71 1.66 5.55
C PRO A 170 -35.23 0.35 4.87
N GLU A 171 -35.39 -0.80 5.53
CA GLU A 171 -34.85 -2.11 5.09
C GLU A 171 -35.41 -2.61 3.73
N GLN A 172 -36.29 -1.88 3.06
CA GLN A 172 -36.92 -2.28 1.79
C GLN A 172 -37.31 -1.07 0.92
N PRO A 173 -36.37 -0.29 0.36
CA PRO A 173 -36.73 0.83 -0.48
C PRO A 173 -37.25 0.31 -1.82
N VAL A 174 -38.55 0.46 -2.05
CA VAL A 174 -39.20 0.16 -3.34
C VAL A 174 -38.83 1.29 -4.31
N ASN A 175 -38.21 0.94 -5.45
CA ASN A 175 -37.78 1.89 -6.50
C ASN A 175 -36.71 2.92 -6.07
N ALA A 176 -35.74 2.52 -5.25
CA ALA A 176 -34.55 3.33 -5.02
C ALA A 176 -33.68 3.48 -6.28
N THR A 177 -32.78 4.47 -6.23
CA THR A 177 -31.74 4.68 -7.24
C THR A 177 -30.35 4.41 -6.66
N ASN A 178 -29.39 4.08 -7.53
CA ASN A 178 -27.97 4.01 -7.17
C ASN A 178 -27.28 5.36 -7.42
N GLU A 179 -27.93 6.43 -6.98
CA GLU A 179 -27.46 7.79 -7.13
C GLU A 179 -27.47 8.49 -5.77
N LEU A 180 -26.55 9.42 -5.61
CA LEU A 180 -26.41 10.29 -4.44
C LEU A 180 -26.41 11.72 -4.95
N TRP A 181 -27.41 12.48 -4.52
CA TRP A 181 -27.62 13.85 -4.97
C TRP A 181 -27.25 14.79 -3.85
N ILE A 182 -26.38 15.75 -4.14
CA ILE A 182 -25.71 16.58 -3.15
C ILE A 182 -25.87 18.05 -3.57
N ALA A 183 -26.21 18.89 -2.61
CA ALA A 183 -26.10 20.33 -2.69
C ALA A 183 -25.20 20.84 -1.58
N PHE A 184 -24.33 21.80 -1.89
CA PHE A 184 -23.41 22.40 -0.93
C PHE A 184 -23.11 23.85 -1.31
N SER A 185 -22.80 24.67 -0.32
CA SER A 185 -22.52 26.09 -0.53
C SER A 185 -21.04 26.31 -0.77
N THR A 186 -20.70 27.03 -1.84
CA THR A 186 -19.32 27.35 -2.23
C THR A 186 -19.12 28.86 -2.34
N TYR A 187 -17.87 29.28 -2.29
CA TYR A 187 -17.48 30.62 -2.73
C TYR A 187 -17.64 30.69 -4.24
N SER A 188 -18.39 31.67 -4.76
CA SER A 188 -18.45 31.90 -6.20
C SER A 188 -17.07 32.20 -6.78
N ASN A 189 -16.86 31.86 -8.06
CA ASN A 189 -15.57 31.97 -8.73
C ASN A 189 -14.87 33.33 -8.50
N GLY A 190 -13.73 33.29 -7.78
CA GLY A 190 -12.91 34.47 -7.49
C GLY A 190 -13.32 35.28 -6.25
N SER A 191 -14.35 34.85 -5.52
CA SER A 191 -14.78 35.48 -4.28
C SER A 191 -14.00 34.95 -3.08
N SER A 192 -13.79 35.82 -2.10
CA SER A 192 -13.18 35.46 -0.82
C SER A 192 -14.25 35.16 0.23
N CYS A 193 -13.89 34.37 1.22
CA CYS A 193 -14.61 34.14 2.48
C CYS A 193 -15.06 35.44 3.21
N TRP A 194 -14.49 36.60 2.87
CA TRP A 194 -14.85 37.89 3.47
C TRP A 194 -16.13 38.51 2.91
N ASN A 195 -16.66 38.01 1.79
CA ASN A 195 -17.86 38.57 1.16
C ASN A 195 -19.01 37.54 1.06
N PRO A 196 -19.95 37.55 2.04
CA PRO A 196 -21.08 36.62 2.07
C PRO A 196 -22.04 36.75 0.88
N ALA A 197 -22.06 37.90 0.19
CA ALA A 197 -22.93 38.13 -0.96
C ALA A 197 -22.58 37.24 -2.17
N ASN A 198 -21.40 36.62 -2.14
CA ASN A 198 -20.84 35.82 -3.21
C ASN A 198 -20.87 34.32 -2.91
N TRP A 199 -21.58 33.89 -1.87
CA TRP A 199 -21.74 32.47 -1.54
C TRP A 199 -22.93 31.90 -2.31
N GLY A 200 -22.74 30.75 -2.96
CA GLY A 200 -23.75 30.18 -3.84
C GLY A 200 -23.85 28.67 -3.69
N LEU A 201 -25.07 28.14 -3.86
CA LEU A 201 -25.32 26.71 -3.84
C LEU A 201 -24.81 26.06 -5.13
N GLN A 202 -24.03 24.99 -4.99
CA GLN A 202 -23.61 24.10 -6.05
C GLN A 202 -24.36 22.78 -5.91
N TYR A 203 -24.55 22.10 -7.04
CA TYR A 203 -25.29 20.85 -7.13
C TYR A 203 -24.42 19.80 -7.82
N MET A 204 -24.32 18.63 -7.20
CA MET A 204 -23.52 17.51 -7.68
C MET A 204 -24.34 16.22 -7.63
N VAL A 205 -24.16 15.36 -8.63
CA VAL A 205 -24.78 14.04 -8.68
C VAL A 205 -23.69 12.99 -8.81
N CYS A 206 -23.65 12.09 -7.83
CA CYS A 206 -22.74 10.96 -7.77
C CYS A 206 -23.49 9.68 -8.13
N ARG A 207 -22.99 8.93 -9.11
CA ARG A 207 -23.63 7.71 -9.63
C ARG A 207 -22.73 6.50 -9.43
N LEU A 208 -23.36 5.36 -9.17
CA LEU A 208 -22.67 4.08 -9.09
C LEU A 208 -22.25 3.59 -10.48
N VAL A 209 -20.98 3.27 -10.61
CA VAL A 209 -20.37 2.80 -11.84
C VAL A 209 -19.60 1.51 -11.55
N GLY A 210 -19.66 0.56 -12.50
CA GLY A 210 -18.74 -0.56 -12.50
C GLY A 210 -17.41 -0.13 -13.11
N PHE A 211 -16.32 -0.35 -12.41
CA PHE A 211 -14.97 -0.11 -12.90
C PHE A 211 -14.23 -1.42 -13.03
N SER A 212 -13.33 -1.48 -14.00
CA SER A 212 -12.31 -2.51 -14.05
C SER A 212 -10.98 -1.87 -13.66
N TYR A 213 -10.45 -2.33 -12.54
CA TYR A 213 -9.29 -1.79 -11.86
C TYR A 213 -8.04 -2.56 -12.25
N THR A 214 -6.95 -1.85 -12.51
CA THR A 214 -5.59 -2.38 -12.58
C THR A 214 -4.79 -1.76 -11.45
N VAL A 215 -4.47 -2.56 -10.43
CA VAL A 215 -3.92 -2.08 -9.16
C VAL A 215 -2.56 -2.72 -8.90
N ASP A 216 -1.58 -1.90 -8.59
CA ASP A 216 -0.26 -2.26 -8.12
C ASP A 216 -0.24 -2.21 -6.58
N PHE A 217 -0.01 -3.36 -5.98
CA PHE A 217 0.20 -3.51 -4.55
C PHE A 217 1.69 -3.55 -4.27
N LYS A 218 2.15 -2.64 -3.42
CA LYS A 218 3.54 -2.55 -2.99
C LYS A 218 3.61 -2.58 -1.48
N PHE A 219 4.37 -3.52 -0.95
CA PHE A 219 4.66 -3.65 0.48
C PHE A 219 6.15 -3.38 0.69
N GLU A 220 6.45 -2.39 1.53
CA GLU A 220 7.81 -2.06 1.97
C GLU A 220 7.86 -2.13 3.49
N ASN A 221 8.61 -3.08 4.03
CA ASN A 221 8.71 -3.36 5.46
C ASN A 221 7.33 -3.57 6.12
N GLY A 222 6.39 -4.17 5.38
CA GLY A 222 5.00 -4.34 5.81
C GLY A 222 4.10 -3.11 5.67
N VAL A 223 4.63 -1.95 5.25
CA VAL A 223 3.83 -0.76 4.92
C VAL A 223 3.26 -0.93 3.52
N GLN A 224 1.95 -0.82 3.39
CA GLN A 224 1.27 -0.94 2.10
C GLN A 224 1.23 0.40 1.36
N THR A 225 1.43 0.33 0.05
CA THR A 225 1.20 1.41 -0.90
C THR A 225 0.44 0.82 -2.08
N ILE A 226 -0.75 1.36 -2.33
CA ILE A 226 -1.67 0.84 -3.33
C ILE A 226 -1.91 1.95 -4.34
N THR A 227 -1.52 1.70 -5.58
CA THR A 227 -1.71 2.64 -6.69
C THR A 227 -2.44 1.92 -7.79
N GLY A 228 -3.41 2.57 -8.42
CA GLY A 228 -4.17 1.91 -9.47
C GLY A 228 -4.71 2.88 -10.51
N SER A 229 -5.04 2.32 -11.66
CA SER A 229 -5.84 2.97 -12.68
C SER A 229 -7.14 2.20 -12.85
N ASN A 230 -8.18 2.90 -13.31
CA ASN A 230 -9.48 2.31 -13.54
C ASN A 230 -9.99 2.69 -14.93
N HIS A 231 -10.86 1.84 -15.47
CA HIS A 231 -11.65 2.17 -16.65
C HIS A 231 -13.11 1.86 -16.40
N THR A 232 -13.98 2.79 -16.82
CA THR A 232 -15.43 2.73 -16.64
C THR A 232 -16.04 1.63 -17.49
N LEU A 233 -16.70 0.64 -16.87
CA LEU A 233 -17.49 -0.40 -17.55
C LEU A 233 -18.92 0.06 -17.85
N GLY A 234 -19.47 0.96 -17.02
CA GLY A 234 -20.78 1.57 -17.22
C GLY A 234 -21.55 1.83 -15.92
N LYS A 235 -22.63 2.61 -16.03
CA LYS A 235 -23.52 2.96 -14.91
C LYS A 235 -24.33 1.74 -14.46
N VAL A 236 -24.43 1.52 -13.15
CA VAL A 236 -25.10 0.35 -12.55
C VAL A 236 -26.43 0.78 -11.93
N ARG A 237 -27.53 0.34 -12.55
CA ARG A 237 -28.90 0.65 -12.09
C ARG A 237 -29.26 -0.14 -10.84
N TYR A 238 -30.19 0.41 -10.06
CA TYR A 238 -30.74 -0.26 -8.89
C TYR A 238 -31.47 -1.56 -9.32
N PRO A 239 -31.41 -2.64 -8.53
CA PRO A 239 -31.98 -3.92 -8.95
C PRO A 239 -33.50 -3.81 -9.02
N GLN A 240 -34.08 -4.15 -10.18
CA GLN A 240 -35.52 -4.16 -10.36
C GLN A 240 -36.10 -5.50 -9.94
N VAL A 241 -37.14 -5.47 -9.10
CA VAL A 241 -37.86 -6.67 -8.69
C VAL A 241 -38.86 -7.03 -9.78
N ASN A 242 -38.55 -8.04 -10.59
CA ASN A 242 -39.48 -8.61 -11.55
C ASN A 242 -39.67 -10.09 -11.25
N GLY A 243 -40.90 -10.49 -10.85
CA GLY A 243 -41.24 -11.87 -10.49
C GLY A 243 -41.06 -12.90 -11.60
N SER A 244 -40.78 -12.45 -12.83
CA SER A 244 -40.57 -13.30 -14.02
C SER A 244 -39.10 -13.46 -14.44
N MET A 245 -38.15 -12.74 -13.83
CA MET A 245 -36.74 -12.73 -14.22
C MET A 245 -35.80 -13.07 -13.06
N THR A 246 -34.67 -13.71 -13.36
CA THR A 246 -33.60 -13.99 -12.40
C THR A 246 -32.91 -12.69 -11.99
N SER A 247 -32.74 -12.47 -10.69
CA SER A 247 -32.01 -11.30 -10.16
C SER A 247 -30.55 -11.26 -10.61
N ASN A 248 -30.04 -10.05 -10.89
CA ASN A 248 -28.63 -9.85 -11.26
C ASN A 248 -27.77 -9.64 -10.01
N LEU A 249 -26.94 -10.63 -9.66
CA LEU A 249 -26.10 -10.61 -8.46
C LEU A 249 -25.10 -9.44 -8.44
N THR A 250 -24.57 -9.03 -9.59
CA THR A 250 -23.65 -7.88 -9.69
C THR A 250 -24.35 -6.59 -9.29
N GLN A 251 -25.58 -6.38 -9.78
CA GLN A 251 -26.38 -5.22 -9.40
C GLN A 251 -26.67 -5.22 -7.90
N PHE A 252 -27.00 -6.38 -7.32
CA PHE A 252 -27.23 -6.50 -5.88
C PHE A 252 -25.97 -6.14 -5.07
N ALA A 253 -24.82 -6.70 -5.44
CA ALA A 253 -23.56 -6.45 -4.74
C ALA A 253 -23.16 -4.98 -4.79
N TYR A 254 -23.23 -4.37 -5.98
CA TYR A 254 -22.80 -2.99 -6.16
C TYR A 254 -23.82 -2.00 -5.57
N SER A 255 -25.11 -2.35 -5.54
CA SER A 255 -26.13 -1.52 -4.89
C SER A 255 -26.02 -1.60 -3.35
N ALA A 256 -25.67 -2.76 -2.80
CA ALA A 256 -25.33 -2.91 -1.39
C ALA A 256 -24.09 -2.06 -1.02
N TYR A 257 -23.07 -2.07 -1.87
CA TYR A 257 -21.93 -1.14 -1.75
C TYR A 257 -22.39 0.32 -1.73
N MET A 258 -23.16 0.76 -2.73
CA MET A 258 -23.61 2.14 -2.83
C MET A 258 -24.45 2.56 -1.62
N TRP A 259 -25.25 1.66 -1.08
CA TRP A 259 -26.02 1.88 0.14
C TRP A 259 -25.09 2.13 1.33
N ALA A 260 -24.14 1.24 1.60
CA ALA A 260 -23.22 1.40 2.72
C ALA A 260 -22.35 2.66 2.60
N PHE A 261 -21.92 2.98 1.39
CA PHE A 261 -21.14 4.17 1.07
C PHE A 261 -21.96 5.46 1.25
N SER A 262 -23.13 5.57 0.61
CA SER A 262 -23.95 6.78 0.69
C SER A 262 -24.48 7.06 2.10
N ASN A 263 -24.68 6.03 2.93
CA ASN A 263 -25.01 6.20 4.35
C ASN A 263 -23.96 7.02 5.14
N GLN A 264 -22.72 7.11 4.67
CA GLN A 264 -21.68 7.94 5.30
C GLN A 264 -21.79 9.43 4.91
N ILE A 265 -22.60 9.76 3.91
CA ILE A 265 -22.59 11.07 3.25
C ILE A 265 -23.95 11.79 3.37
N ILE A 266 -25.05 11.04 3.41
CA ILE A 266 -26.40 11.60 3.48
C ILE A 266 -26.65 12.43 4.74
N GLY A 267 -27.64 13.32 4.63
CA GLY A 267 -28.06 14.20 5.71
C GLY A 267 -27.98 15.67 5.32
N SER A 268 -28.04 16.56 6.30
CA SER A 268 -28.03 18.00 6.07
C SER A 268 -27.18 18.76 7.08
N MET A 269 -26.63 19.90 6.68
CA MET A 269 -26.00 20.86 7.57
C MET A 269 -26.63 22.23 7.34
N GLY A 270 -27.08 22.85 8.43
CA GLY A 270 -27.86 24.07 8.35
C GLY A 270 -27.68 24.97 9.56
N LEU A 271 -28.19 26.19 9.40
CA LEU A 271 -28.29 27.20 10.43
C LEU A 271 -29.76 27.39 10.78
N TYR A 272 -30.03 27.36 12.07
CA TYR A 272 -31.36 27.37 12.63
C TYR A 272 -31.46 28.45 13.71
N ALA A 273 -32.69 28.84 14.02
CA ALA A 273 -33.01 29.62 15.20
C ALA A 273 -34.15 28.95 15.95
N GLU A 274 -34.10 29.01 17.27
CA GLU A 274 -35.19 28.50 18.11
C GLU A 274 -36.50 29.21 17.77
N LYS A 275 -37.60 28.48 17.66
CA LYS A 275 -38.92 29.07 17.45
C LYS A 275 -39.55 29.42 18.79
N LEU A 276 -39.55 30.71 19.13
CA LEU A 276 -40.17 31.19 20.37
C LEU A 276 -41.71 31.07 20.30
N ALA A 277 -42.38 31.05 21.46
CA ALA A 277 -43.83 30.86 21.56
C ALA A 277 -44.64 31.95 20.83
N ASN A 278 -44.07 33.14 20.64
CA ASN A 278 -44.63 34.24 19.85
C ASN A 278 -44.39 34.11 18.33
N GLY A 279 -43.77 33.02 17.88
CA GLY A 279 -43.40 32.78 16.48
C GLY A 279 -42.13 33.49 16.02
N SER A 280 -41.43 34.21 16.90
CA SER A 280 -40.18 34.91 16.57
C SER A 280 -38.94 33.99 16.69
N ALA A 281 -37.85 34.39 16.03
CA ALA A 281 -36.57 33.70 16.12
C ALA A 281 -35.87 34.00 17.46
N GLY A 282 -35.53 32.93 18.18
CA GLY A 282 -34.76 32.93 19.42
C GLY A 282 -33.26 32.79 19.15
N SER A 283 -32.58 32.01 20.00
CA SER A 283 -31.12 31.86 19.89
C SER A 283 -30.73 31.19 18.56
N PRO A 284 -29.75 31.73 17.83
CA PRO A 284 -29.18 31.06 16.67
C PRO A 284 -28.38 29.82 17.10
N PHE A 285 -28.44 28.76 16.29
CA PHE A 285 -27.59 27.59 16.43
C PHE A 285 -27.33 26.94 15.07
N SER A 286 -26.17 26.30 14.94
CA SER A 286 -25.84 25.45 13.79
C SER A 286 -26.21 24.01 14.13
N GLN A 287 -26.53 23.20 13.11
CA GLN A 287 -26.70 21.78 13.31
C GLN A 287 -26.13 21.00 12.13
N ILE A 288 -25.31 20.00 12.45
CA ILE A 288 -24.79 19.01 11.51
C ILE A 288 -25.61 17.74 11.72
N GLN A 289 -26.57 17.49 10.83
CA GLN A 289 -27.41 16.29 10.81
C GLN A 289 -27.01 15.41 9.62
N THR A 290 -25.73 15.12 9.50
CA THR A 290 -25.18 14.26 8.45
C THR A 290 -24.02 13.45 8.98
N GLN A 291 -23.85 12.28 8.41
CA GLN A 291 -22.83 11.32 8.74
C GLN A 291 -21.47 11.77 8.21
N ILE A 292 -21.42 12.78 7.32
CA ILE A 292 -20.18 13.44 6.90
C ILE A 292 -19.34 13.88 8.10
N GLN A 293 -19.96 14.26 9.22
CA GLN A 293 -19.26 14.72 10.42
C GLN A 293 -18.25 13.69 10.96
N ASP A 294 -18.51 12.41 10.72
CA ASP A 294 -17.69 11.29 11.20
C ASP A 294 -16.72 10.81 10.10
N THR A 295 -16.57 11.57 9.01
CA THR A 295 -15.76 11.21 7.84
C THR A 295 -14.69 12.25 7.54
N ILE A 296 -13.67 11.83 6.80
CA ILE A 296 -12.66 12.72 6.21
C ILE A 296 -13.27 13.84 5.34
N LEU A 297 -14.47 13.62 4.77
CA LEU A 297 -15.12 14.57 3.88
C LEU A 297 -15.50 15.87 4.58
N LEU A 298 -15.66 15.85 5.93
CA LEU A 298 -15.94 17.05 6.70
C LEU A 298 -14.90 18.13 6.41
N GLY A 299 -13.64 17.75 6.23
CA GLY A 299 -12.51 18.65 5.95
C GLY A 299 -12.49 19.27 4.55
N SER A 300 -13.44 18.93 3.66
CA SER A 300 -13.42 19.46 2.30
C SER A 300 -13.54 20.99 2.27
N SER A 301 -12.85 21.60 1.30
CA SER A 301 -12.91 23.06 1.03
C SER A 301 -14.32 23.53 0.64
N ASP A 302 -15.12 22.65 0.04
CA ASP A 302 -16.52 22.91 -0.33
C ASP A 302 -17.45 23.09 0.88
N LEU A 303 -17.00 22.73 2.09
CA LEU A 303 -17.77 22.85 3.32
C LEU A 303 -17.35 24.07 4.15
N ASP A 304 -16.31 24.81 3.76
CA ASP A 304 -15.80 25.97 4.51
C ASP A 304 -16.86 27.06 4.68
N VAL A 305 -17.73 27.25 3.68
CA VAL A 305 -18.81 28.25 3.72
C VAL A 305 -19.75 28.02 4.89
N PHE A 306 -20.03 26.77 5.27
CA PHE A 306 -20.89 26.47 6.42
C PHE A 306 -20.28 27.01 7.71
N PHE A 307 -18.99 26.73 7.96
CA PHE A 307 -18.29 27.15 9.16
C PHE A 307 -18.06 28.67 9.21
N ASP A 308 -17.76 29.28 8.08
CA ASP A 308 -17.65 30.74 7.98
C ASP A 308 -18.98 31.43 8.27
N ARG A 309 -20.08 30.89 7.74
CA ARG A 309 -21.42 31.43 7.95
C ARG A 309 -21.90 31.23 9.38
N GLU A 310 -21.58 30.11 10.02
CA GLU A 310 -21.84 29.88 11.44
C GLU A 310 -21.18 30.97 12.30
N HIS A 311 -19.93 31.33 12.01
CA HIS A 311 -19.23 32.40 12.73
C HIS A 311 -19.89 33.76 12.54
N LEU A 312 -20.35 34.09 11.33
CA LEU A 312 -21.13 35.31 11.08
C LEU A 312 -22.46 35.30 11.84
N TRP A 313 -23.16 34.16 11.81
CA TRP A 313 -24.50 34.00 12.38
C TRP A 313 -24.51 34.14 13.91
N THR A 314 -23.41 33.77 14.56
CA THR A 314 -23.20 33.92 16.01
C THR A 314 -22.65 35.30 16.42
N GLY A 315 -22.62 36.26 15.49
CA GLY A 315 -22.20 37.65 15.73
C GLY A 315 -20.69 37.90 15.57
N GLY A 316 -19.95 36.94 15.03
CA GLY A 316 -18.53 37.06 14.71
C GLY A 316 -18.24 37.54 13.28
N SER A 317 -16.95 37.51 12.91
CA SER A 317 -16.47 37.68 11.54
C SER A 317 -16.19 36.29 10.91
N PRO A 318 -16.25 36.14 9.57
CA PRO A 318 -15.93 34.86 8.94
C PRO A 318 -14.47 34.51 9.22
N LYS A 319 -14.17 33.22 9.43
CA LYS A 319 -12.82 32.75 9.77
C LYS A 319 -12.15 32.13 8.56
N CYS A 320 -11.81 33.03 7.64
CA CYS A 320 -11.04 32.77 6.44
C CYS A 320 -9.72 32.01 6.63
N ASN A 321 -9.15 32.07 7.83
CA ASN A 321 -7.97 31.30 8.22
C ASN A 321 -8.39 30.34 9.33
N PRO A 322 -8.69 29.07 9.01
CA PRO A 322 -9.11 28.11 10.00
C PRO A 322 -7.98 27.83 11.01
N ILE A 323 -8.33 27.71 12.28
CA ILE A 323 -7.41 27.41 13.38
C ILE A 323 -8.01 26.29 14.22
N GLY A 324 -7.19 25.47 14.87
CA GLY A 324 -7.64 24.41 15.76
C GLY A 324 -8.15 23.20 15.00
N GLN A 325 -9.31 22.65 15.41
CA GLN A 325 -9.87 21.42 14.85
C GLN A 325 -10.08 21.52 13.33
N ARG A 326 -10.69 22.63 12.85
CA ARG A 326 -10.99 22.80 11.42
C ARG A 326 -9.75 22.72 10.53
N GLN A 327 -8.61 23.25 10.99
CA GLN A 327 -7.35 23.17 10.24
C GLN A 327 -6.83 21.74 10.13
N GLN A 328 -7.07 20.90 11.15
CA GLN A 328 -6.71 19.48 11.12
C GLN A 328 -7.63 18.73 10.15
N ASP A 329 -8.93 19.03 10.16
CA ASP A 329 -9.90 18.42 9.25
C ASP A 329 -9.55 18.74 7.78
N ILE A 330 -9.25 20.01 7.48
CA ILE A 330 -8.80 20.45 6.14
C ILE A 330 -7.47 19.78 5.75
N GLY A 331 -6.54 19.67 6.70
CA GLY A 331 -5.27 18.97 6.49
C GLY A 331 -5.46 17.51 6.13
N LEU A 332 -6.40 16.82 6.79
CA LEU A 332 -6.76 15.43 6.50
C LEU A 332 -7.37 15.31 5.09
N ALA A 333 -8.29 16.21 4.73
CA ALA A 333 -8.91 16.28 3.42
C ALA A 333 -8.01 16.87 2.31
N ARG A 334 -6.73 17.16 2.60
CA ARG A 334 -5.75 17.73 1.66
C ARG A 334 -6.21 19.03 0.97
N ASN A 335 -7.09 19.79 1.61
CA ASN A 335 -7.71 21.00 1.04
C ASN A 335 -8.39 20.76 -0.34
N GLU A 336 -8.92 19.55 -0.55
CA GLU A 336 -9.56 19.18 -1.81
C GLU A 336 -11.09 19.39 -1.76
N SER A 337 -11.70 19.44 -2.95
CA SER A 337 -13.15 19.55 -3.13
C SER A 337 -13.84 18.19 -2.96
N LEU A 338 -15.14 18.21 -2.65
CA LEU A 338 -15.97 17.00 -2.55
C LEU A 338 -16.00 16.23 -3.87
N SER A 339 -15.88 16.93 -5.01
CA SER A 339 -15.86 16.33 -6.33
C SER A 339 -14.67 15.38 -6.56
N ILE A 340 -13.57 15.57 -5.83
CA ILE A 340 -12.37 14.74 -5.87
C ILE A 340 -12.40 13.72 -4.72
N LEU A 341 -12.73 14.19 -3.51
CA LEU A 341 -12.68 13.38 -2.30
C LEU A 341 -13.72 12.24 -2.29
N ILE A 342 -14.93 12.44 -2.84
CA ILE A 342 -15.97 11.40 -2.87
C ILE A 342 -15.55 10.24 -3.78
N PRO A 343 -15.13 10.45 -5.05
CA PRO A 343 -14.59 9.37 -5.86
C PRO A 343 -13.36 8.69 -5.26
N GLU A 344 -12.41 9.45 -4.68
CA GLU A 344 -11.23 8.89 -4.02
C GLU A 344 -11.62 8.03 -2.80
N LEU A 345 -12.56 8.48 -1.97
CA LEU A 345 -13.07 7.68 -0.86
C LEU A 345 -13.75 6.41 -1.37
N SER A 346 -14.45 6.48 -2.50
CA SER A 346 -15.08 5.31 -3.12
C SER A 346 -14.03 4.29 -3.59
N PHE A 347 -12.93 4.76 -4.19
CA PHE A 347 -11.78 3.93 -4.56
C PHE A 347 -11.17 3.26 -3.31
N ASN A 348 -10.91 4.05 -2.27
CA ASN A 348 -10.34 3.53 -1.02
C ASN A 348 -11.26 2.51 -0.35
N THR A 349 -12.58 2.74 -0.37
CA THR A 349 -13.58 1.81 0.20
C THR A 349 -13.58 0.48 -0.55
N THR A 350 -13.54 0.49 -1.88
CA THR A 350 -13.45 -0.74 -2.67
C THR A 350 -12.15 -1.50 -2.39
N MET A 351 -11.04 -0.78 -2.21
CA MET A 351 -9.73 -1.38 -1.92
C MET A 351 -9.65 -1.94 -0.50
N THR A 352 -10.32 -1.31 0.46
CA THR A 352 -10.43 -1.83 1.83
C THR A 352 -11.05 -3.23 1.86
N TYR A 353 -11.92 -3.60 0.93
CA TYR A 353 -12.51 -4.95 0.94
C TYR A 353 -11.51 -6.08 0.75
N PHE A 354 -10.30 -5.80 0.24
CA PHE A 354 -9.19 -6.77 0.21
C PHE A 354 -8.69 -7.16 1.61
N SER A 355 -9.00 -6.38 2.64
CA SER A 355 -8.63 -6.67 4.02
C SER A 355 -9.45 -7.81 4.64
N ASN A 356 -10.50 -8.30 3.94
CA ASN A 356 -11.39 -9.31 4.46
C ASN A 356 -11.51 -10.53 3.53
N GLU A 357 -11.25 -11.71 4.07
CA GLU A 357 -11.22 -12.97 3.30
C GLU A 357 -12.58 -13.36 2.70
N LEU A 358 -13.70 -12.94 3.32
CA LEU A 358 -15.04 -13.22 2.78
C LEU A 358 -15.27 -12.47 1.47
N LEU A 359 -14.79 -11.23 1.39
CA LEU A 359 -14.97 -10.33 0.24
C LEU A 359 -13.85 -10.48 -0.79
N ALA A 360 -12.68 -10.95 -0.36
CA ALA A 360 -11.51 -11.12 -1.20
C ALA A 360 -10.81 -12.47 -0.90
N PRO A 361 -11.27 -13.58 -1.49
CA PRO A 361 -10.66 -14.88 -1.29
C PRO A 361 -9.23 -14.93 -1.85
N TRP A 362 -8.47 -15.89 -1.32
CA TRP A 362 -7.08 -16.13 -1.70
C TRP A 362 -6.96 -16.74 -3.10
N ILE A 363 -6.11 -16.15 -3.94
CA ILE A 363 -5.72 -16.67 -5.24
C ILE A 363 -4.20 -16.76 -5.36
N LYS A 364 -3.72 -17.70 -6.18
CA LYS A 364 -2.29 -17.86 -6.45
C LYS A 364 -1.87 -16.96 -7.61
N THR A 365 -0.94 -16.04 -7.37
CA THR A 365 -0.39 -15.16 -8.41
C THR A 365 1.12 -15.03 -8.28
N ASN A 366 1.76 -14.54 -9.34
CA ASN A 366 3.19 -14.27 -9.34
C ASN A 366 3.46 -12.95 -8.60
N VAL A 367 4.27 -13.02 -7.56
CA VAL A 367 4.63 -11.90 -6.69
C VAL A 367 6.13 -11.69 -6.77
N LYS A 368 6.55 -10.45 -7.05
CA LYS A 368 7.95 -10.04 -6.96
C LYS A 368 8.30 -9.86 -5.50
N GLN A 369 9.02 -10.82 -4.94
CA GLN A 369 9.53 -10.76 -3.57
C GLN A 369 10.90 -10.11 -3.57
N ALA A 370 11.12 -9.13 -2.70
CA ALA A 370 12.44 -8.56 -2.45
C ALA A 370 12.99 -9.10 -1.13
N THR A 371 14.03 -9.92 -1.20
CA THR A 371 14.74 -10.39 -0.01
C THR A 371 16.09 -9.72 0.09
N ILE A 372 16.53 -9.43 1.31
CA ILE A 372 17.88 -8.93 1.53
C ILE A 372 18.79 -10.15 1.65
N ILE A 373 19.65 -10.37 0.66
CA ILE A 373 20.66 -11.42 0.70
C ILE A 373 22.06 -10.79 0.80
N ASN A 374 22.96 -11.54 1.42
CA ASN A 374 24.35 -11.14 1.56
C ASN A 374 25.11 -11.53 0.29
N TYR A 375 25.58 -10.54 -0.47
CA TYR A 375 26.45 -10.78 -1.61
C TYR A 375 27.90 -10.87 -1.13
N TYR A 376 28.54 -11.98 -1.51
CA TYR A 376 29.93 -12.25 -1.24
C TYR A 376 30.74 -11.84 -2.46
N SER A 377 31.40 -10.67 -2.39
CA SER A 377 32.26 -10.19 -3.46
C SER A 377 33.72 -10.28 -3.05
N PHE A 378 34.52 -10.85 -3.95
CA PHE A 378 35.97 -10.85 -3.85
C PHE A 378 36.55 -9.69 -4.64
N HIS A 379 37.62 -9.09 -4.15
CA HIS A 379 38.36 -8.11 -4.93
C HIS A 379 39.33 -8.84 -5.89
N PRO A 380 39.02 -8.96 -7.19
CA PRO A 380 39.76 -9.85 -8.10
C PRO A 380 41.20 -9.41 -8.30
N ALA A 381 41.47 -8.10 -8.25
CA ALA A 381 42.82 -7.55 -8.36
C ALA A 381 43.70 -7.97 -7.18
N ALA A 382 43.20 -7.87 -5.95
CA ALA A 382 43.96 -8.27 -4.77
C ALA A 382 44.26 -9.78 -4.78
N LEU A 383 43.28 -10.60 -5.19
CA LEU A 383 43.46 -12.04 -5.36
C LEU A 383 44.52 -12.34 -6.43
N LEU A 384 44.39 -11.79 -7.63
CA LEU A 384 45.36 -12.01 -8.70
C LEU A 384 46.76 -11.57 -8.28
N ILE A 385 46.91 -10.39 -7.69
CA ILE A 385 48.20 -9.87 -7.24
C ILE A 385 48.84 -10.83 -6.23
N SER A 386 48.11 -11.27 -5.20
CA SER A 386 48.69 -12.15 -4.17
C SER A 386 49.11 -13.51 -4.72
N TYR A 387 48.28 -14.12 -5.58
CA TYR A 387 48.58 -15.42 -6.17
C TYR A 387 49.70 -15.34 -7.22
N SER A 388 49.72 -14.30 -8.05
CA SER A 388 50.79 -14.09 -9.03
C SER A 388 52.13 -13.82 -8.36
N LEU A 389 52.17 -12.98 -7.32
CA LEU A 389 53.42 -12.71 -6.60
C LEU A 389 53.96 -13.97 -5.93
N ALA A 390 53.09 -14.76 -5.29
CA ALA A 390 53.48 -16.02 -4.65
C ALA A 390 54.08 -17.01 -5.66
N ASN A 391 53.42 -17.21 -6.80
CA ASN A 391 53.94 -18.08 -7.86
C ASN A 391 55.24 -17.57 -8.49
N LEU A 392 55.40 -16.25 -8.62
CA LEU A 392 56.63 -15.65 -9.12
C LEU A 392 57.80 -15.92 -8.16
N PHE A 393 57.59 -15.76 -6.86
CA PHE A 393 58.63 -16.06 -5.86
C PHE A 393 58.98 -17.54 -5.79
N THR A 394 58.01 -18.45 -5.92
CA THR A 394 58.30 -19.90 -5.96
C THR A 394 59.08 -20.26 -7.22
N LEU A 395 58.74 -19.71 -8.39
CA LEU A 395 59.52 -19.85 -9.63
C LEU A 395 60.95 -19.32 -9.47
N PHE A 396 61.11 -18.15 -8.85
CA PHE A 396 62.43 -17.58 -8.59
C PHE A 396 63.29 -18.47 -7.67
N ALA A 397 62.69 -19.04 -6.61
CA ALA A 397 63.39 -19.98 -5.74
C ALA A 397 63.79 -21.27 -6.46
N ILE A 398 62.91 -21.83 -7.31
CA ILE A 398 63.19 -23.02 -8.11
C ILE A 398 64.32 -22.75 -9.10
N THR A 399 64.27 -21.62 -9.81
CA THR A 399 65.30 -21.26 -10.80
C THR A 399 66.66 -21.01 -10.15
N LEU A 400 66.71 -20.35 -8.99
CA LEU A 400 67.93 -20.24 -8.19
C LEU A 400 68.44 -21.60 -7.74
N GLY A 401 67.56 -22.51 -7.30
CA GLY A 401 67.91 -23.88 -6.93
C GLY A 401 68.51 -24.66 -8.09
N VAL A 402 67.88 -24.62 -9.27
CA VAL A 402 68.38 -25.26 -10.49
C VAL A 402 69.72 -24.65 -10.93
N TRP A 403 69.86 -23.33 -10.86
CA TRP A 403 71.11 -22.65 -11.20
C TRP A 403 72.25 -23.04 -10.26
N ALA A 404 71.99 -23.14 -8.96
CA ALA A 404 72.94 -23.61 -7.98
C ALA A 404 73.38 -25.06 -8.26
N ILE A 405 72.46 -25.95 -8.61
CA ILE A 405 72.77 -27.34 -9.00
C ILE A 405 73.63 -27.36 -10.28
N HIS A 406 73.30 -26.53 -11.27
CA HIS A 406 74.02 -26.49 -12.53
C HIS A 406 75.47 -25.98 -12.38
N LYS A 407 75.68 -24.94 -11.56
CA LYS A 407 77.01 -24.39 -11.27
C LYS A 407 77.85 -25.33 -10.41
N ASN A 408 77.27 -25.93 -9.39
CA ASN A 408 78.01 -26.74 -8.43
C ASN A 408 78.19 -28.19 -8.90
N ARG A 409 77.38 -28.67 -9.86
CA ARG A 409 77.38 -30.04 -10.41
C ARG A 409 77.29 -31.17 -9.37
N VAL A 410 76.88 -30.85 -8.15
CA VAL A 410 76.79 -31.79 -7.03
C VAL A 410 75.48 -31.54 -6.28
N CYS A 411 74.67 -32.57 -6.11
CA CYS A 411 73.48 -32.55 -5.26
C CYS A 411 73.86 -33.12 -3.89
N HIS A 412 73.78 -32.28 -2.86
CA HIS A 412 74.05 -32.67 -1.48
C HIS A 412 72.75 -33.14 -0.83
N ASP A 413 72.75 -34.35 -0.26
CA ASP A 413 71.64 -34.87 0.53
C ASP A 413 71.48 -34.09 1.87
N ARG A 414 70.31 -34.14 2.51
CA ARG A 414 70.01 -33.43 3.78
C ARG A 414 70.73 -33.99 5.01
N SER A 415 71.65 -34.93 4.83
CA SER A 415 72.41 -35.52 5.93
C SER A 415 73.38 -34.49 6.54
N PHE A 416 73.55 -34.54 7.86
CA PHE A 416 74.47 -33.67 8.62
C PHE A 416 75.88 -33.62 8.00
N PHE A 417 76.32 -34.74 7.43
CA PHE A 417 77.62 -34.87 6.76
C PHE A 417 77.74 -34.05 5.47
N SER A 418 76.65 -33.88 4.71
CA SER A 418 76.64 -33.05 3.50
C SER A 418 76.82 -31.56 3.82
N ILE A 419 76.23 -31.11 4.93
CA ILE A 419 76.41 -29.75 5.47
C ILE A 419 77.87 -29.57 5.96
N LEU A 420 78.42 -30.59 6.60
CA LEU A 420 79.80 -30.58 7.10
C LEU A 420 80.84 -30.64 5.97
N LEU A 421 80.48 -31.12 4.78
CA LEU A 421 81.31 -31.10 3.57
C LEU A 421 81.30 -29.74 2.87
N SER A 422 80.16 -29.06 2.83
CA SER A 422 80.02 -27.75 2.18
C SER A 422 80.57 -26.58 3.00
N THR A 423 80.84 -26.78 4.29
CA THR A 423 81.29 -25.74 5.23
C THR A 423 82.74 -25.90 5.70
N ARG A 424 83.56 -26.74 5.04
CA ARG A 424 84.90 -27.09 5.55
C ARG A 424 85.92 -25.96 5.51
N ASP A 425 86.68 -25.89 6.60
CA ASP A 425 87.97 -25.19 6.71
C ASP A 425 89.12 -26.06 6.15
N TYR A 426 90.18 -25.41 5.66
CA TYR A 426 91.35 -26.01 5.01
C TYR A 426 92.04 -27.08 5.88
N SER A 427 92.01 -26.90 7.20
CA SER A 427 92.62 -27.82 8.18
C SER A 427 92.03 -29.25 8.12
N ILE A 428 90.73 -29.37 7.86
CA ILE A 428 90.01 -30.66 7.81
C ILE A 428 90.24 -31.35 6.45
N THR A 429 90.44 -30.59 5.38
CA THR A 429 90.61 -31.09 4.00
C THR A 429 91.82 -32.02 3.84
N SER A 430 92.88 -31.79 4.60
CA SER A 430 94.13 -32.59 4.56
C SER A 430 93.92 -34.08 4.90
N LYS A 431 92.86 -34.43 5.63
CA LYS A 431 92.59 -35.79 6.11
C LYS A 431 91.67 -36.61 5.19
N PHE A 432 91.03 -35.99 4.19
CA PHE A 432 90.05 -36.66 3.32
C PHE A 432 90.61 -37.19 2.00
N GLY A 433 91.91 -37.00 1.73
CA GLY A 433 92.56 -37.45 0.50
C GLY A 433 92.04 -36.73 -0.76
N THR A 434 92.83 -36.73 -1.82
CA THR A 434 92.53 -36.03 -3.09
C THR A 434 91.31 -36.57 -3.84
N LYS A 435 90.73 -37.70 -3.42
CA LYS A 435 89.51 -38.30 -4.01
C LYS A 435 88.20 -37.88 -3.31
N GLY A 436 88.24 -37.17 -2.19
CA GLY A 436 87.06 -36.88 -1.38
C GLY A 436 86.26 -35.61 -1.74
N ILE A 437 86.49 -35.00 -2.90
CA ILE A 437 85.90 -33.69 -3.22
C ILE A 437 84.50 -33.82 -3.86
N ARG A 438 84.13 -34.97 -4.43
CA ARG A 438 82.90 -35.07 -5.26
C ARG A 438 82.06 -36.34 -5.18
N GLU A 439 82.45 -37.37 -4.43
CA GLU A 439 81.68 -38.64 -4.38
C GLU A 439 81.30 -39.05 -2.96
N VAL A 440 80.00 -39.28 -2.78
CA VAL A 440 79.43 -40.08 -1.69
C VAL A 440 79.19 -41.48 -2.28
N PRO A 441 79.48 -42.58 -1.55
CA PRO A 441 79.89 -42.63 -0.14
C PRO A 441 81.40 -42.46 0.10
N LEU A 442 81.74 -41.85 1.25
CA LEU A 442 83.12 -41.63 1.70
C LEU A 442 83.82 -42.95 2.06
N SER A 443 85.15 -42.98 1.97
CA SER A 443 85.97 -44.14 2.37
C SER A 443 85.74 -44.52 3.83
N THR A 444 85.77 -45.82 4.12
CA THR A 444 85.56 -46.42 5.46
C THR A 444 86.45 -45.85 6.56
N SER A 445 87.61 -45.27 6.23
CA SER A 445 88.51 -44.61 7.19
C SER A 445 87.93 -43.35 7.86
N VAL A 446 86.87 -42.77 7.31
CA VAL A 446 86.19 -41.59 7.89
C VAL A 446 85.14 -42.01 8.92
N ALA A 447 84.57 -43.22 8.79
CA ALA A 447 83.49 -43.69 9.67
C ALA A 447 83.96 -43.90 11.12
N THR A 448 85.26 -44.04 11.35
CA THR A 448 85.88 -44.26 12.67
C THR A 448 86.42 -42.99 13.32
N ALA A 449 86.36 -41.83 12.66
CA ALA A 449 86.89 -40.59 13.22
C ALA A 449 85.94 -39.97 14.25
N LEU A 450 86.43 -39.79 15.48
CA LEU A 450 85.67 -39.18 16.58
C LEU A 450 85.94 -37.67 16.60
N LEU A 451 84.90 -36.86 16.46
CA LEU A 451 85.00 -35.40 16.50
C LEU A 451 84.80 -34.92 17.94
N ILE A 452 85.81 -34.26 18.50
CA ILE A 452 85.74 -33.67 19.84
C ILE A 452 85.70 -32.15 19.69
N TYR A 453 84.74 -31.52 20.38
CA TYR A 453 84.60 -30.07 20.43
C TYR A 453 85.47 -29.53 21.57
N GLN A 454 86.50 -28.73 21.24
CA GLN A 454 87.39 -28.19 22.27
C GLN A 454 87.82 -26.75 21.91
N ALA A 455 87.87 -25.87 22.92
CA ALA A 455 88.40 -24.52 22.75
C ALA A 455 89.93 -24.58 22.63
N ILE A 456 90.48 -24.12 21.51
CA ILE A 456 91.93 -24.06 21.29
C ILE A 456 92.27 -22.59 21.00
N GLY A 457 93.00 -21.94 21.91
CA GLY A 457 93.46 -20.57 21.72
C GLY A 457 92.35 -19.50 21.72
N GLY A 458 91.24 -19.72 22.44
CA GLY A 458 90.16 -18.74 22.59
C GLY A 458 89.07 -18.78 21.51
N ASN A 459 89.22 -19.61 20.47
CA ASN A 459 88.15 -19.89 19.51
C ASN A 459 87.70 -21.36 19.60
N LEU A 460 86.38 -21.57 19.50
CA LEU A 460 85.77 -22.89 19.52
C LEU A 460 86.00 -23.58 18.17
N GLY A 461 86.58 -24.78 18.18
CA GLY A 461 86.89 -25.54 16.98
C GLY A 461 86.65 -27.03 17.15
N LEU A 462 86.27 -27.69 16.04
CA LEU A 462 86.15 -29.14 15.95
C LEU A 462 87.52 -29.74 15.69
N ARG A 463 87.99 -30.63 16.58
CA ARG A 463 89.22 -31.40 16.38
C ARG A 463 88.87 -32.87 16.14
N VAL A 464 89.42 -33.45 15.09
CA VAL A 464 89.34 -34.88 14.82
C VAL A 464 90.36 -35.59 15.70
N VAL A 465 89.91 -36.53 16.52
CA VAL A 465 90.77 -37.44 17.28
C VAL A 465 90.69 -38.81 16.59
N THR A 466 91.86 -39.32 16.19
CA THR A 466 92.00 -40.64 15.56
C THR A 466 92.05 -41.74 16.61
#